data_AF-A0A7K2N2K4-F1
#
_entry.id   AF-A0A7K2N2K4-F1
#
_cell.length_a   1.000
_cell.length_b   1.000
_cell.length_c   1.000
_cell.angle_alpha   90.00
_cell.angle_beta   90.00
_cell.angle_gamma   90.00
#
_symmetry.space_group_name_H-M   'P 1'
#
loop_
_entity.id
_entity.type
_entity.pdbx_description
1 polymer ?
#
loop_
_entity_poly.entity_id
_entity_poly.type
_entity_poly.pdbx_seq_one_letter_code
_entity_poly.pdbx_strand_id
1 'polypeptide(L)' 'DGHHDTARFSWELVSEADGSAPVAGFDVITLDGEDRIRSVFGFLDRVPEGA' A
#
# COMPACT_ATOMS: atom_id res chain seq x y z
N ASP A 1 -9.19 6.90 -0.99
CA ASP A 1 -9.03 8.37 -0.85
C ASP A 1 -8.23 8.84 -2.06
N GLY A 2 -8.69 9.84 -2.81
CA GLY A 2 -8.06 10.23 -4.06
C GLY A 2 -8.48 11.61 -4.54
N HIS A 3 -7.51 12.37 -5.06
CA HIS A 3 -7.70 13.70 -5.61
C HIS A 3 -6.62 13.98 -6.67
N HIS A 4 -7.01 14.65 -7.76
CA HIS A 4 -6.17 14.81 -8.95
C HIS A 4 -5.68 13.46 -9.48
N ASP A 5 -4.40 13.37 -9.88
CA ASP A 5 -3.70 12.18 -10.33
C ASP A 5 -3.16 11.34 -9.17
N THR A 6 -3.59 11.60 -7.93
CA THR A 6 -3.04 10.96 -6.73
C THR A 6 -4.10 10.14 -6.00
N ALA A 7 -3.74 8.92 -5.60
CA ALA A 7 -4.59 8.07 -4.77
C ALA A 7 -3.80 7.47 -3.60
N ARG A 8 -4.51 7.30 -2.48
CA ARG A 8 -3.99 6.63 -1.28
C ARG A 8 -4.90 5.48 -0.88
N PHE A 9 -4.29 4.34 -0.56
CA PHE A 9 -4.96 3.16 -0.05
C PHE A 9 -4.09 2.44 0.98
N SER A 10 -4.75 1.79 1.93
CA SER A 10 -4.11 0.94 2.95
C SER A 10 -4.34 -0.52 2.62
N TRP A 11 -3.46 -1.37 3.10
CA TRP A 11 -3.50 -2.82 2.89
C TRP A 11 -2.93 -3.59 4.09
N GLU A 12 -3.29 -4.87 4.15
CA GLU A 12 -2.71 -5.84 5.07
C GLU A 12 -2.19 -7.04 4.29
N LEU A 13 -1.01 -7.55 4.65
CA LEU A 13 -0.48 -8.79 4.09
C LEU A 13 -0.97 -9.95 4.95
N VAL A 14 -2.01 -10.62 4.47
CA VAL A 14 -2.69 -11.70 5.19
C VAL A 14 -2.06 -13.05 4.86
N SER A 15 -1.70 -13.81 5.89
CA SER A 15 -1.25 -15.19 5.83
C SER A 15 -2.40 -16.12 5.47
N GLU A 16 -2.25 -16.92 4.42
CA GLU A 16 -3.26 -17.91 4.02
C GLU A 16 -3.35 -19.09 5.01
N ALA A 17 -2.31 -19.34 5.80
CA ALA A 17 -2.25 -20.49 6.69
C ALA A 17 -3.11 -20.31 7.95
N ASP A 18 -3.14 -19.09 8.49
CA ASP A 18 -3.78 -18.80 9.77
C ASP A 18 -4.60 -17.50 9.80
N GLY A 19 -4.67 -16.78 8.67
CA GLY A 19 -5.41 -15.53 8.56
C GLY A 19 -4.78 -14.35 9.31
N SER A 20 -3.58 -14.51 9.88
CA SER A 20 -2.87 -13.42 10.54
C SER A 20 -2.39 -12.38 9.52
N ALA A 21 -2.29 -11.11 9.93
CA ALA A 21 -1.73 -10.04 9.10
C ALA A 21 -0.49 -9.42 9.76
N PRO A 22 0.68 -10.08 9.72
CA PRO A 22 1.85 -9.58 10.45
C PRO A 22 2.45 -8.31 9.84
N VAL A 23 2.11 -7.98 8.59
CA VAL A 23 2.53 -6.74 7.92
C VAL A 23 1.31 -5.95 7.48
N ALA A 24 1.35 -4.63 7.68
CA ALA A 24 0.37 -3.70 7.12
C ALA A 24 1.08 -2.43 6.66
N GLY A 25 0.46 -1.74 5.71
CA GLY A 25 1.00 -0.51 5.18
C GLY A 25 -0.03 0.26 4.38
N PHE A 26 0.46 1.34 3.78
CA PHE A 26 -0.28 2.10 2.81
C PHE A 26 0.64 2.57 1.70
N ASP A 27 0.05 2.79 0.54
CA ASP A 27 0.72 3.34 -0.61
C ASP A 27 0.05 4.64 -1.04
N VAL A 28 0.86 5.55 -1.53
CA VAL A 28 0.43 6.70 -2.34
C VAL A 28 0.91 6.46 -3.76
N ILE A 29 -0.03 6.48 -4.71
CA ILE A 29 0.29 6.38 -6.14
C ILE A 29 0.06 7.72 -6.83
N THR A 30 0.84 7.97 -7.87
CA THR A 30 0.51 9.02 -8.85
C THR A 30 0.27 8.40 -10.22
N LEU A 31 -0.65 8.97 -10.98
CA LEU A 31 -0.98 8.58 -12.34
C LEU A 31 -0.33 9.54 -13.35
N ASP A 32 -0.09 9.09 -14.57
CA ASP A 32 0.27 9.96 -15.69
C ASP A 32 -0.98 10.46 -16.44
N GLY A 33 -0.78 11.20 -17.54
CA GLY A 33 -1.88 11.76 -18.34
C GLY A 33 -2.70 10.72 -19.11
N GLU A 34 -2.34 9.44 -19.06
CA GLU A 34 -3.08 8.30 -19.64
C GLU A 34 -3.70 7.41 -18.54
N ASP A 35 -3.80 7.93 -17.30
CA ASP A 35 -4.33 7.23 -16.12
C ASP A 35 -3.55 5.96 -15.75
N ARG A 36 -2.28 5.86 -16.14
CA ARG A 36 -1.39 4.75 -15.77
C ARG A 36 -0.60 5.10 -14.52
N ILE A 37 -0.33 4.10 -13.67
CA ILE A 37 0.52 4.30 -12.48
C ILE A 37 1.92 4.72 -12.95
N ARG A 38 2.33 5.91 -12.53
CA ARG A 38 3.63 6.50 -12.81
C ARG A 38 4.62 6.26 -11.67
N SER A 39 4.16 6.42 -10.43
CA SER A 39 4.96 6.24 -9.23
C SER A 39 4.15 5.57 -8.13
N VAL A 40 4.85 4.82 -7.27
CA VAL A 40 4.30 4.24 -6.04
C VAL A 40 5.25 4.61 -4.89
N PHE A 41 4.69 5.19 -3.83
CA PHE A 41 5.39 5.53 -2.59
C PHE A 41 4.81 4.72 -1.44
N GLY A 42 5.54 3.72 -0.98
CA GLY A 42 5.07 2.78 0.04
C GLY A 42 5.60 3.05 1.43
N PHE A 43 4.75 2.80 2.41
CA PHE A 43 5.04 2.93 3.84
C PHE A 43 4.55 1.68 4.58
N LEU A 44 5.32 1.24 5.57
CA LEU A 44 4.95 0.14 6.44
C LEU A 44 4.50 0.69 7.80
N ASP A 45 3.27 0.37 8.19
CA ASP A 45 2.68 0.77 9.47
C ASP A 45 2.96 -0.27 10.56
N ARG A 46 3.08 -1.54 10.16
CA ARG A 46 3.37 -2.68 11.03
C ARG A 46 4.28 -3.66 10.31
N VAL A 47 5.31 -4.13 11.01
CA VAL A 47 6.20 -5.21 10.59
C VAL A 47 6.45 -6.17 11.76
N PRO A 48 6.83 -7.44 11.51
CA PRO A 48 7.28 -8.35 12.55
C PRO A 48 8.49 -7.79 13.31
N GLU A 49 8.61 -8.17 14.57
CA GLU A 49 9.83 -7.89 15.34
C GLU A 49 11.05 -8.54 14.67
N GLY A 50 12.11 -7.74 14.47
CA GLY A 50 13.38 -8.22 13.89
C GLY A 50 13.47 -8.19 12.36
N ALA A 51 12.57 -7.49 11.68
CA ALA A 51 12.64 -7.20 10.24
C ALA A 51 13.81 -6.28 9.86
#